data_AF-A0A7S8IKA7-F1
#
_entry.id   AF-A0A7S8IKA7-F1
#
_cell.length_a   1.000
_cell.length_b   1.000
_cell.length_c   1.000
_cell.angle_alpha   90.00
_cell.angle_beta   90.00
_cell.angle_gamma   90.00
#
_symmetry.space_group_name_H-M   'P 1'
#
loop_
_entity.id
_entity.type
_entity.pdbx_description
1 polymer ?
#
loop_
_entity_poly.entity_id
_entity_poly.type
_entity_poly.pdbx_seq_one_letter_code
_entity_poly.pdbx_strand_id
1 'polypeptide(L)'
;MDWDRAIEVNREALERVLVMLICMAGLRRAVLHPGDAGRTTLPRHLHRAVLRLLRPAESAMRRLVIIIARGLVVAPRDMPGGCFSRAPGRTFPAHNALNDAQGQKKCGLPLCDPARRYFLPLRRGAASNSVPRISLPGILAPFVITPRPLPARDDLVDANGLVLRLQTLTHVLDDLPRHALRFARWHARARAEASQPAAQKNRRRWPLRHGRPPGAHRKGDHEVHLLLTNLHGLAFDALQRPDTS
;
A
#
# COMPACT_ATOMS: atom_id res chain seq x y z
N MET A 1 -7.58 28.56 -4.17
CA MET A 1 -7.29 27.50 -5.16
C MET A 1 -8.58 26.79 -5.48
N ASP A 2 -8.92 26.61 -6.76
CA ASP A 2 -10.05 25.77 -7.16
C ASP A 2 -9.62 24.30 -7.07
N TRP A 3 -10.03 23.69 -5.97
CA TRP A 3 -9.61 22.36 -5.63
C TRP A 3 -10.45 21.28 -6.28
N ASP A 4 -11.71 21.57 -6.63
CA ASP A 4 -12.58 20.61 -7.29
C ASP A 4 -12.08 20.40 -8.71
N ARG A 5 -11.66 21.48 -9.37
CA ARG A 5 -10.95 21.40 -10.64
C ARG A 5 -9.63 20.62 -10.52
N ALA A 6 -8.86 20.85 -9.46
CA ALA A 6 -7.62 20.12 -9.23
C ALA A 6 -7.86 18.62 -8.98
N ILE A 7 -8.93 18.25 -8.27
CA ILE A 7 -9.30 16.85 -8.02
C ILE A 7 -9.64 16.17 -9.34
N GLU A 8 -10.49 16.77 -10.18
CA GLU A 8 -10.92 16.14 -11.43
C GLU A 8 -9.77 15.94 -12.42
N VAL A 9 -8.94 16.97 -12.62
CA VAL A 9 -7.77 16.88 -13.53
C VAL A 9 -6.81 15.77 -13.09
N ASN A 10 -6.55 15.65 -11.79
CA ASN A 10 -5.67 14.59 -11.29
C ASN A 10 -6.32 13.20 -11.30
N ARG A 11 -7.65 13.12 -11.16
CA ARG A 11 -8.42 11.88 -11.28
C ARG A 11 -8.34 11.34 -12.71
N GLU A 12 -8.66 12.16 -13.70
CA GLU A 12 -8.56 11.80 -15.12
C GLU A 12 -7.14 11.33 -15.49
N ALA A 13 -6.11 12.04 -15.00
CA ALA A 13 -4.73 11.67 -15.26
C ALA A 13 -4.35 10.32 -14.62
N LEU A 14 -4.84 10.03 -13.41
CA LEU A 14 -4.66 8.70 -12.79
C LEU A 14 -5.40 7.59 -13.52
N GLU A 15 -6.58 7.86 -14.09
CA GLU A 15 -7.30 6.92 -14.93
C GLU A 15 -6.50 6.57 -16.20
N ARG A 16 -5.92 7.58 -16.88
CA ARG A 16 -5.03 7.36 -18.03
C ARG A 16 -3.83 6.48 -17.68
N VAL A 17 -3.16 6.79 -16.55
CA VAL A 17 -2.04 5.99 -16.04
C VAL A 17 -2.47 4.55 -15.75
N LEU A 18 -3.65 4.35 -15.17
CA LEU A 18 -4.15 3.02 -14.83
C LEU A 18 -4.41 2.19 -16.10
N VAL A 19 -5.03 2.79 -17.11
CA VAL A 19 -5.22 2.16 -18.43
C VAL A 19 -3.88 1.77 -19.04
N MET A 20 -2.91 2.68 -19.04
CA MET A 20 -1.55 2.39 -19.51
C MET A 20 -0.92 1.20 -18.78
N LEU A 21 -1.04 1.11 -17.45
CA LEU A 21 -0.49 0.00 -16.67
C LEU A 21 -1.17 -1.35 -16.99
N ILE A 22 -2.48 -1.34 -17.22
CA ILE A 22 -3.24 -2.52 -17.63
C ILE A 22 -2.78 -2.99 -19.02
N CYS A 23 -2.62 -2.06 -19.97
CA CYS A 23 -2.09 -2.35 -21.31
C CYS A 23 -0.66 -2.90 -21.25
N MET A 24 0.24 -2.29 -20.45
CA MET A 24 1.61 -2.77 -20.26
C MET A 24 1.67 -4.17 -19.64
N ALA A 25 0.71 -4.51 -18.78
CA ALA A 25 0.60 -5.83 -18.18
C ALA A 25 -0.04 -6.87 -19.11
N GLY A 26 -0.48 -6.48 -20.31
CA GLY A 26 -1.19 -7.37 -21.25
C GLY A 26 -2.53 -7.87 -20.70
N LEU A 27 -3.10 -7.16 -19.71
CA LEU A 27 -4.34 -7.56 -19.07
C LEU A 27 -5.52 -6.93 -19.82
N ARG A 28 -6.58 -7.71 -20.03
CA ARG A 28 -7.87 -7.14 -20.47
C ARG A 28 -8.55 -6.53 -19.25
N ARG A 29 -9.22 -5.38 -19.40
CA ARG A 29 -9.95 -4.71 -18.31
C ARG A 29 -11.00 -5.63 -17.66
N ALA A 30 -11.56 -6.57 -18.42
CA ALA A 30 -12.46 -7.61 -17.92
C ALA A 30 -11.83 -8.52 -16.83
N VAL A 31 -10.52 -8.77 -16.87
CA VAL A 31 -9.79 -9.59 -15.87
C VAL A 31 -9.72 -8.88 -14.51
N LEU A 32 -10.14 -7.62 -14.43
CA LEU A 32 -10.20 -6.85 -13.18
C LEU A 32 -11.52 -7.05 -12.42
N HIS A 33 -12.46 -7.86 -12.93
CA HIS A 33 -13.66 -8.22 -12.19
C HIS A 33 -13.35 -9.25 -11.08
N PRO A 34 -13.96 -9.11 -9.88
CA PRO A 34 -13.75 -10.05 -8.78
C PRO A 34 -14.39 -11.40 -9.11
N GLY A 35 -13.60 -12.36 -9.55
CA GLY A 35 -14.08 -13.71 -9.89
C GLY A 35 -13.16 -14.45 -10.87
N ASP A 36 -12.51 -13.72 -11.78
CA ASP A 36 -11.61 -14.29 -12.79
C ASP A 36 -10.18 -14.46 -12.24
N ALA A 37 -10.03 -15.29 -11.21
CA ALA A 37 -8.74 -15.62 -10.60
C ALA A 37 -7.99 -16.70 -11.40
N GLY A 38 -7.90 -16.55 -12.72
CA GLY A 38 -6.94 -17.31 -13.51
C GLY A 38 -5.53 -16.99 -13.02
N ARG A 39 -4.65 -17.99 -12.88
CA ARG A 39 -3.26 -17.76 -12.49
C ARG A 39 -2.58 -16.92 -13.58
N THR A 40 -2.48 -15.62 -13.35
CA THR A 40 -1.82 -14.70 -14.28
C THR A 40 -0.32 -14.80 -14.08
N THR A 41 0.42 -15.11 -15.13
CA THR A 41 1.89 -15.11 -15.13
C THR A 41 2.41 -14.06 -16.10
N LEU A 42 3.46 -13.35 -15.69
CA LEU A 42 4.10 -12.32 -16.50
C LEU A 42 5.62 -12.52 -16.51
N PRO A 43 6.30 -12.25 -17.64
CA PRO A 43 7.75 -12.16 -17.66
C PRO A 43 8.26 -11.19 -16.59
N ARG A 44 9.32 -11.58 -15.88
CA ARG A 44 9.86 -10.86 -14.72
C ARG A 44 10.17 -9.40 -15.02
N HIS A 45 10.70 -9.10 -16.20
CA HIS A 45 11.04 -7.73 -16.59
C HIS A 45 9.79 -6.85 -16.74
N LEU A 46 8.72 -7.36 -17.36
CA LEU A 46 7.44 -6.66 -17.47
C LEU A 46 6.80 -6.47 -16.10
N HIS A 47 6.73 -7.53 -15.30
CA HIS A 47 6.21 -7.47 -13.94
C HIS A 47 6.95 -6.40 -13.11
N ARG A 48 8.28 -6.31 -13.20
CA ARG A 48 9.07 -5.27 -12.53
C ARG A 48 8.84 -3.87 -13.10
N ALA A 49 8.71 -3.73 -14.41
CA ALA A 49 8.42 -2.45 -15.07
C ALA A 49 7.07 -1.89 -14.60
N VAL A 50 6.01 -2.70 -14.65
CA VAL A 50 4.69 -2.32 -14.16
C VAL A 50 4.73 -2.02 -12.66
N LEU A 51 5.40 -2.85 -11.85
CA LEU A 51 5.53 -2.58 -10.41
C LEU A 51 6.25 -1.27 -10.07
N ARG A 52 7.21 -0.83 -10.89
CA ARG A 52 7.93 0.43 -10.68
C ARG A 52 7.01 1.64 -10.85
N LEU A 53 6.03 1.56 -11.75
CA LEU A 53 5.04 2.62 -12.00
C LEU A 53 3.81 2.50 -11.09
N LEU A 54 3.42 1.28 -10.73
CA LEU A 54 2.28 1.02 -9.85
C LEU A 54 2.49 1.60 -8.44
N ARG A 55 3.72 1.53 -7.91
CA ARG A 55 4.06 2.08 -6.58
C ARG A 55 3.81 3.60 -6.49
N PRO A 56 4.34 4.44 -7.41
CA PRO A 56 4.01 5.86 -7.42
C PRO A 56 2.53 6.12 -7.73
N ALA A 57 1.86 5.32 -8.57
CA ALA A 57 0.42 5.45 -8.81
C ALA A 57 -0.42 5.22 -7.54
N GLU A 58 -0.14 4.17 -6.77
CA GLU A 58 -0.79 3.92 -5.46
C GLU A 58 -0.53 5.06 -4.46
N SER A 59 0.67 5.61 -4.48
CA SER A 59 1.07 6.72 -3.64
C SER A 59 0.32 8.00 -4.01
N ALA A 60 0.13 8.24 -5.31
CA ALA A 60 -0.62 9.36 -5.85
C ALA A 60 -2.11 9.23 -5.50
N MET A 61 -2.69 8.04 -5.68
CA MET A 61 -4.09 7.79 -5.34
C MET A 61 -4.38 8.00 -3.85
N ARG A 62 -3.47 7.57 -2.95
CA ARG A 62 -3.60 7.86 -1.52
C ARG A 62 -3.63 9.36 -1.23
N ARG A 63 -2.82 10.14 -1.94
CA ARG A 63 -2.78 11.61 -1.82
C ARG A 63 -4.07 12.23 -2.35
N LEU A 64 -4.61 11.74 -3.46
CA LEU A 64 -5.91 12.17 -3.97
C LEU A 64 -7.03 11.90 -2.95
N VAL A 65 -7.06 10.72 -2.32
CA VAL A 65 -8.02 10.41 -1.24
C VAL A 65 -7.88 11.37 -0.05
N ILE A 66 -6.66 11.75 0.33
CA ILE A 66 -6.41 12.72 1.39
C ILE A 66 -6.93 14.11 1.00
N ILE A 67 -6.70 14.54 -0.23
CA ILE A 67 -7.19 15.81 -0.76
C ILE A 67 -8.72 15.80 -0.80
N ILE A 68 -9.37 14.75 -1.26
CA ILE A 68 -10.85 14.69 -1.27
C ILE A 68 -11.40 14.69 0.16
N ALA A 69 -10.70 14.07 1.11
CA ALA A 69 -11.12 14.04 2.50
C ALA A 69 -10.95 15.38 3.23
N ARG A 70 -10.33 16.38 2.62
CA ARG A 70 -10.20 17.71 3.22
C ARG A 70 -11.58 18.35 3.39
N GLY A 71 -11.84 18.92 4.55
CA GLY A 71 -13.15 19.48 4.89
C GLY A 71 -14.20 18.46 5.33
N LEU A 72 -13.93 17.15 5.27
CA LEU A 72 -14.83 16.15 5.86
C LEU A 72 -14.71 16.16 7.39
N VAL A 73 -15.69 16.75 8.06
CA VAL A 73 -15.83 16.68 9.51
C VAL A 73 -16.56 15.39 9.86
N VAL A 74 -15.81 14.45 10.43
CA VAL A 74 -16.39 13.19 10.93
C VAL A 74 -16.17 13.13 12.42
N ALA A 75 -17.27 13.04 13.18
CA ALA A 75 -17.18 12.77 14.61
C ALA A 75 -16.45 11.43 14.83
N PRO A 76 -15.41 11.38 15.68
CA PRO A 76 -14.85 10.10 16.08
C PRO A 76 -15.98 9.33 16.72
N ARG A 77 -16.33 8.17 16.15
CA ARG A 77 -17.31 7.29 16.77
C ARG A 77 -16.69 6.88 18.10
N ASP A 78 -17.34 7.22 19.22
CA ASP A 78 -17.01 6.68 20.52
C ASP A 78 -17.19 5.17 20.44
N MET A 79 -16.12 4.45 20.14
CA MET A 79 -16.08 3.07 20.57
C MET A 79 -15.99 3.15 22.08
N PRO A 80 -16.93 2.56 22.84
CA PRO A 80 -16.73 2.46 24.28
C PRO A 80 -15.36 1.86 24.46
N GLY A 81 -14.58 2.45 25.37
CA GLY A 81 -13.25 1.97 25.74
C GLY A 81 -13.35 0.54 26.23
N GLY A 82 -13.38 -0.39 25.28
CA GLY A 82 -13.25 -1.80 25.52
C GLY A 82 -11.80 -2.01 25.87
N CYS A 83 -11.48 -1.83 27.15
CA CYS A 83 -10.62 -2.78 27.80
C CYS A 83 -11.01 -4.16 27.24
N PHE A 84 -10.15 -4.74 26.41
CA PHE A 84 -10.07 -6.18 26.35
C PHE A 84 -9.55 -6.60 27.72
N SER A 85 -10.41 -6.50 28.74
CA SER A 85 -10.24 -7.18 30.00
C SER A 85 -10.20 -8.64 29.60
N ARG A 86 -8.97 -9.14 29.56
CA ARG A 86 -8.60 -10.50 29.22
C ARG A 86 -9.26 -11.40 30.26
N ALA A 87 -10.51 -11.76 30.04
CA ALA A 87 -11.19 -12.75 30.87
C ALA A 87 -10.40 -14.06 30.74
N PRO A 88 -9.84 -14.61 31.84
CA PRO A 88 -9.13 -15.86 31.78
C PRO A 88 -10.15 -16.97 31.44
N GLY A 89 -9.90 -17.73 30.38
CA GLY A 89 -10.72 -18.90 30.05
C GLY A 89 -11.41 -18.91 28.68
N ARG A 90 -11.32 -17.84 27.87
CA ARG A 90 -11.67 -17.97 26.44
C ARG A 90 -10.52 -18.61 25.68
N THR A 91 -10.66 -19.89 25.37
CA THR A 91 -9.91 -20.54 24.29
C THR A 91 -10.13 -19.71 23.03
N PHE A 92 -9.04 -19.15 22.50
CA PHE A 92 -9.10 -18.48 21.22
C PHE A 92 -9.44 -19.53 20.18
N PRO A 93 -10.56 -19.42 19.44
CA PRO A 93 -10.65 -20.17 18.20
C PRO A 93 -9.46 -19.70 17.36
N ALA A 94 -8.63 -20.63 16.90
CA ALA A 94 -7.49 -20.33 16.04
C ALA A 94 -7.96 -19.35 14.96
N HIS A 95 -7.39 -18.14 14.96
CA HIS A 95 -7.91 -16.96 14.25
C HIS A 95 -7.91 -17.08 12.71
N ASN A 96 -7.69 -18.29 12.18
CA ASN A 96 -7.59 -18.59 10.77
C ASN A 96 -8.83 -19.30 10.19
N ALA A 97 -9.65 -19.99 10.98
CA ALA A 97 -10.58 -20.98 10.40
C ALA A 97 -11.83 -20.43 9.67
N LEU A 98 -12.28 -19.19 9.91
CA LEU A 98 -13.51 -18.66 9.27
C LEU A 98 -13.26 -17.72 8.07
N ASN A 99 -12.02 -17.28 7.85
CA ASN A 99 -11.67 -16.51 6.65
C ASN A 99 -11.13 -17.40 5.52
N ASP A 100 -10.84 -18.67 5.80
CA ASP A 100 -10.27 -19.62 4.84
C ASP A 100 -11.32 -20.22 3.88
N ALA A 101 -12.62 -20.16 4.21
CA ALA A 101 -13.68 -20.69 3.35
C ALA A 101 -13.95 -19.83 2.10
N GLN A 102 -13.53 -18.55 2.09
CA GLN A 102 -13.70 -17.65 0.94
C GLN A 102 -12.45 -16.83 0.57
N GLY A 103 -11.34 -16.94 1.31
CA GLY A 103 -9.95 -16.65 0.88
C GLY A 103 -9.60 -15.29 0.24
N GLN A 104 -10.58 -14.42 -0.04
CA GLN A 104 -10.39 -13.13 -0.67
C GLN A 104 -10.07 -12.13 0.42
N LYS A 105 -8.78 -11.99 0.72
CA LYS A 105 -8.30 -10.83 1.47
C LYS A 105 -8.83 -9.59 0.75
N LYS A 106 -9.74 -8.84 1.40
CA LYS A 106 -10.28 -7.59 0.86
C LYS A 106 -9.10 -6.71 0.48
N CYS A 107 -8.87 -6.55 -0.82
CA CYS A 107 -7.78 -5.74 -1.34
C CYS A 107 -8.19 -4.28 -1.19
N GLY A 108 -7.78 -3.66 -0.09
CA GLY A 108 -8.05 -2.25 0.19
C GLY A 108 -6.77 -1.45 0.13
N LEU A 109 -6.81 -0.28 -0.50
CA LEU A 109 -5.68 0.65 -0.53
C LEU A 109 -5.29 0.99 0.93
N PRO A 110 -4.00 0.84 1.32
CA PRO A 110 -3.57 1.26 2.64
C PRO A 110 -3.68 2.78 2.74
N LEU A 111 -4.34 3.24 3.81
CA LEU A 111 -4.65 4.68 4.03
C LEU A 111 -3.39 5.52 4.29
N CYS A 112 -2.35 4.92 4.87
CA CYS A 112 -1.12 5.63 5.23
C CYS A 112 0.06 5.14 4.38
N ASP A 113 1.04 6.02 4.17
CA ASP A 113 2.27 5.65 3.47
C ASP A 113 3.03 4.54 4.25
N PRO A 114 3.59 3.54 3.55
CA PRO A 114 4.41 2.53 4.21
C PRO A 114 5.60 3.19 4.92
N ALA A 115 5.93 2.69 6.12
CA ALA A 115 7.12 3.13 6.86
C ALA A 115 8.37 3.04 5.98
N ARG A 116 9.24 4.06 6.01
CA ARG A 116 10.59 3.86 5.45
C ARG A 116 11.28 2.81 6.31
N ARG A 117 11.60 1.69 5.70
CA ARG A 117 12.34 0.60 6.33
C ARG A 117 13.83 0.97 6.26
N TYR A 118 14.32 1.70 7.26
CA TYR A 118 15.75 2.06 7.36
C TYR A 118 16.63 0.85 7.71
N PHE A 119 16.06 -0.18 8.34
CA PHE A 119 16.78 -1.32 8.89
C PHE A 119 16.14 -2.68 8.55
N LEU A 120 15.49 -2.81 7.38
CA LEU A 120 15.28 -4.19 6.92
C LEU A 120 16.65 -4.70 6.51
N PRO A 121 17.13 -5.85 7.03
CA PRO A 121 18.22 -6.53 6.35
C PRO A 121 17.78 -6.61 4.90
N LEU A 122 18.66 -6.21 3.96
CA LEU A 122 18.47 -6.62 2.58
C LEU A 122 18.09 -8.08 2.69
N ARG A 123 16.96 -8.49 2.12
CA ARG A 123 16.69 -9.91 1.91
C ARG A 123 17.79 -10.40 0.96
N ARG A 124 19.00 -10.60 1.50
CA ARG A 124 19.93 -11.62 1.05
C ARG A 124 19.09 -12.89 1.05
N GLY A 125 19.27 -13.67 -0.02
CA GLY A 125 18.38 -14.73 -0.45
C GLY A 125 17.82 -15.54 0.70
N ALA A 126 16.61 -16.07 0.49
CA ALA A 126 15.93 -16.99 1.39
C ALA A 126 16.95 -17.75 2.23
N ALA A 127 16.93 -17.55 3.55
CA ALA A 127 17.72 -18.37 4.45
C ALA A 127 17.39 -19.80 4.08
N SER A 128 18.33 -20.46 3.42
CA SER A 128 18.14 -21.81 2.99
C SER A 128 18.10 -22.59 4.28
N ASN A 129 16.91 -23.06 4.66
CA ASN A 129 16.74 -24.01 5.77
C ASN A 129 17.63 -25.25 5.58
N SER A 130 18.27 -25.40 4.42
CA SER A 130 19.26 -26.41 4.07
C SER A 130 20.70 -26.12 4.54
N VAL A 131 21.00 -24.98 5.19
CA VAL A 131 22.35 -24.69 5.73
C VAL A 131 22.28 -24.66 7.26
N PRO A 132 23.18 -25.37 7.97
CA PRO A 132 23.25 -25.27 9.42
C PRO A 132 23.58 -23.84 9.86
N ARG A 133 22.88 -23.33 10.88
CA ARG A 133 23.11 -21.97 11.43
C ARG A 133 24.40 -21.85 12.26
N ILE A 134 25.08 -22.96 12.51
CA ILE A 134 26.32 -23.05 13.27
C ILE A 134 27.33 -23.82 12.41
N SER A 135 28.50 -23.23 12.18
CA SER A 135 29.63 -23.87 11.52
C SER A 135 30.85 -23.79 12.45
N LEU A 136 31.35 -24.94 12.89
CA LEU A 136 32.58 -25.03 13.71
C LEU A 136 33.79 -25.27 12.80
N PRO A 137 34.70 -24.28 12.63
CA PRO A 137 35.86 -24.44 11.77
C PRO A 137 36.78 -25.55 12.29
N GLY A 138 37.19 -26.47 11.41
CA GLY A 138 38.02 -27.61 11.76
C GLY A 138 37.28 -28.83 12.34
N ILE A 139 35.99 -28.71 12.66
CA ILE A 139 35.15 -29.82 13.15
C ILE A 139 34.09 -30.20 12.12
N LEU A 140 33.41 -29.21 11.53
CA LEU A 140 32.41 -29.43 10.49
C LEU A 140 32.96 -28.98 9.14
N ALA A 141 32.78 -29.82 8.11
CA ALA A 141 33.07 -29.42 6.74
C ALA A 141 32.20 -28.21 6.34
N PRO A 142 32.77 -27.18 5.68
CA PRO A 142 31.98 -26.04 5.21
C PRO A 142 30.84 -26.50 4.31
N PHE A 143 29.60 -26.08 4.61
CA PHE A 143 28.46 -26.40 3.75
C PHE A 143 28.57 -25.60 2.45
N VAL A 144 28.58 -26.30 1.31
CA VAL A 144 28.59 -25.68 -0.01
C VAL A 144 27.20 -25.12 -0.29
N ILE A 145 27.05 -23.80 -0.18
CA ILE A 145 25.84 -23.13 -0.62
C ILE A 145 25.82 -23.21 -2.14
N THR A 146 24.90 -24.00 -2.70
CA THR A 146 24.69 -23.98 -4.15
C THR A 146 24.27 -22.56 -4.55
N PRO A 147 25.04 -21.88 -5.42
CA PRO A 147 24.69 -20.54 -5.83
C PRO A 147 23.34 -20.62 -6.53
N ARG A 148 22.35 -19.89 -6.01
CA ARG A 148 21.04 -19.82 -6.67
C ARG A 148 21.26 -19.22 -8.06
N PRO A 149 20.77 -19.86 -9.14
CA PRO A 149 20.89 -19.30 -10.47
C PRO A 149 20.31 -17.89 -10.46
N LEU A 150 21.04 -16.96 -11.09
CA LEU A 150 20.58 -15.60 -11.24
C LEU A 150 19.25 -15.64 -11.99
N PRO A 151 18.22 -14.94 -11.49
CA PRO A 151 16.94 -14.93 -12.18
C PRO A 151 17.08 -14.31 -13.56
N ALA A 152 16.59 -14.99 -14.59
CA ALA A 152 16.64 -14.49 -15.96
C ALA A 152 15.61 -13.37 -16.16
N ARG A 153 15.81 -12.61 -17.25
CA ARG A 153 14.95 -11.48 -17.62
C ARG A 153 13.51 -11.91 -17.90
N ASP A 154 13.35 -13.11 -18.46
CA ASP A 154 12.08 -13.63 -18.98
C ASP A 154 11.47 -14.73 -18.12
N ASP A 155 12.01 -14.96 -16.92
CA ASP A 155 11.41 -15.85 -15.92
C ASP A 155 9.94 -15.49 -15.71
N LEU A 156 9.05 -16.47 -15.84
CA LEU A 156 7.63 -16.27 -15.54
C LEU A 156 7.44 -16.10 -14.03
N VAL A 157 6.77 -15.01 -13.65
CA VAL A 157 6.46 -14.67 -12.25
C VAL A 157 4.95 -14.63 -12.08
N ASP A 158 4.46 -15.13 -10.94
CA ASP A 158 3.06 -14.97 -10.54
C ASP A 158 2.69 -13.48 -10.42
N ALA A 159 1.69 -13.07 -11.20
CA ALA A 159 1.20 -11.71 -11.31
C ALA A 159 -0.13 -11.49 -10.58
N ASN A 160 -0.69 -12.49 -9.90
CA ASN A 160 -1.97 -12.36 -9.20
C ASN A 160 -1.94 -11.20 -8.18
N GLY A 161 -0.85 -11.07 -7.43
CA GLY A 161 -0.67 -9.94 -6.50
C GLY A 161 -0.60 -8.57 -7.19
N LEU A 162 -0.19 -8.51 -8.45
CA LEU A 162 -0.20 -7.29 -9.25
C LEU A 162 -1.62 -6.97 -9.72
N VAL A 163 -2.34 -7.98 -10.24
CA VAL A 163 -3.74 -7.87 -10.67
C VAL A 163 -4.62 -7.36 -9.53
N LEU A 164 -4.54 -7.97 -8.35
CA LEU A 164 -5.30 -7.57 -7.16
C LEU A 164 -5.06 -6.10 -6.78
N ARG A 165 -3.83 -5.60 -6.97
CA ARG A 165 -3.49 -4.20 -6.70
C ARG A 165 -4.07 -3.25 -7.75
N LEU A 166 -4.07 -3.64 -9.03
CA LEU A 166 -4.74 -2.89 -10.09
C LEU A 166 -6.26 -2.84 -9.87
N GLN A 167 -6.88 -3.97 -9.49
CA GLN A 167 -8.29 -4.06 -9.10
C GLN A 167 -8.63 -3.15 -7.91
N THR A 168 -7.70 -3.05 -6.96
CA THR A 168 -7.86 -2.12 -5.83
C THR A 168 -7.88 -0.67 -6.33
N LEU A 169 -6.99 -0.31 -7.27
CA LEU A 169 -6.94 1.05 -7.80
C LEU A 169 -8.18 1.39 -8.64
N THR A 170 -8.69 0.46 -9.44
CA THR A 170 -9.96 0.68 -10.17
C THR A 170 -11.08 0.93 -9.18
N HIS A 171 -11.25 0.06 -8.18
CA HIS A 171 -12.33 0.21 -7.19
C HIS A 171 -12.22 1.50 -6.36
N VAL A 172 -11.01 1.96 -6.07
CA VAL A 172 -10.80 3.23 -5.36
C VAL A 172 -11.18 4.43 -6.24
N LEU A 173 -10.87 4.39 -7.54
CA LEU A 173 -11.27 5.46 -8.48
C LEU A 173 -12.77 5.49 -8.72
N ASP A 174 -13.41 4.32 -8.80
CA ASP A 174 -14.86 4.20 -8.96
C ASP A 174 -15.58 4.76 -7.71
N ASP A 175 -15.06 4.51 -6.50
CA ASP A 175 -15.67 4.91 -5.22
C ASP A 175 -14.78 5.85 -4.37
N LEU A 176 -14.29 6.96 -4.94
CA LEU A 176 -13.42 7.91 -4.23
C LEU A 176 -14.02 8.49 -2.94
N PRO A 177 -15.30 8.95 -2.89
CA PRO A 177 -15.88 9.54 -1.69
C PRO A 177 -15.93 8.56 -0.50
N ARG A 178 -16.20 7.28 -0.78
CA ARG A 178 -16.22 6.22 0.25
C ARG A 178 -14.85 6.04 0.90
N HIS A 179 -13.80 6.08 0.10
CA HIS A 179 -12.42 5.99 0.57
C HIS A 179 -11.98 7.25 1.32
N ALA A 180 -12.43 8.44 0.90
CA ALA A 180 -12.22 9.70 1.60
C ALA A 180 -12.88 9.71 2.99
N LEU A 181 -14.12 9.23 3.10
CA LEU A 181 -14.80 9.05 4.40
C LEU A 181 -14.07 8.06 5.31
N ARG A 182 -13.58 6.95 4.76
CA ARG A 182 -12.77 5.97 5.50
C ARG A 182 -11.49 6.61 6.05
N PHE A 183 -10.85 7.46 5.26
CA PHE A 183 -9.69 8.23 5.68
C PHE A 183 -10.04 9.26 6.76
N ALA A 184 -11.10 10.05 6.58
CA ALA A 184 -11.56 11.05 7.54
C ALA A 184 -11.87 10.43 8.91
N ARG A 185 -12.54 9.27 8.94
CA ARG A 185 -12.78 8.49 10.17
C ARG A 185 -11.49 8.03 10.85
N TRP A 186 -10.49 7.62 10.07
CA TRP A 186 -9.19 7.26 10.62
C TRP A 186 -8.48 8.50 11.20
N HIS A 187 -8.52 9.62 10.48
CA HIS A 187 -7.86 10.87 10.87
C HIS A 187 -8.49 11.49 12.13
N ALA A 188 -9.82 11.49 12.25
CA ALA A 188 -10.54 11.94 13.43
C ALA A 188 -10.16 11.12 14.69
N ARG A 189 -10.11 9.79 14.56
CA ARG A 189 -9.64 8.90 15.64
C ARG A 189 -8.19 9.17 16.02
N ALA A 190 -7.30 9.31 15.04
CA ALA A 190 -5.89 9.61 15.29
C ALA A 190 -5.70 10.95 16.02
N ARG A 191 -6.52 11.96 15.73
CA ARG A 191 -6.51 13.27 16.43
C ARG A 191 -7.07 13.19 17.87
N ALA A 192 -8.18 12.48 18.07
CA ALA A 192 -8.75 12.26 19.40
C ALA A 192 -7.74 11.51 20.30
N GLU A 193 -7.13 10.45 19.78
CA GLU A 193 -6.10 9.68 20.49
C GLU A 193 -4.81 10.48 20.72
N ALA A 194 -4.44 11.40 19.82
CA ALA A 194 -3.26 12.24 20.01
C ALA A 194 -3.38 13.19 21.22
N SER A 195 -4.61 13.50 21.64
CA SER A 195 -4.89 14.29 22.84
C SER A 195 -4.74 13.46 24.14
N GLN A 196 -4.65 12.13 24.04
CA GLN A 196 -4.49 11.23 25.18
C GLN A 196 -3.00 10.90 25.43
N PRO A 197 -2.44 11.20 26.62
CA PRO A 197 -1.01 11.01 26.90
C PRO A 197 -0.56 9.54 26.89
N ALA A 198 -1.45 8.59 27.21
CA ALA A 198 -1.14 7.16 27.26
C ALA A 198 -0.99 6.50 25.87
N ALA A 199 -1.68 7.00 24.84
CA ALA A 199 -1.67 6.43 23.49
C ALA A 199 -0.50 6.93 22.62
N GLN A 200 0.28 7.88 23.12
CA GLN A 200 1.25 8.67 22.35
C GLN A 200 2.49 7.90 21.89
N LYS A 201 2.90 6.83 22.60
CA LYS A 201 4.25 6.26 22.44
C LYS A 201 4.49 5.48 21.14
N ASN A 202 3.46 4.92 20.48
CA ASN A 202 3.65 3.98 19.35
C ASN A 202 2.74 4.18 18.13
N ARG A 203 2.02 5.30 18.00
CA ARG A 203 1.03 5.49 16.91
C ARG A 203 1.45 6.52 15.86
N ARG A 204 1.09 6.23 14.60
CA ARG A 204 1.29 7.16 13.47
C ARG A 204 0.33 8.33 13.58
N ARG A 205 0.87 9.51 13.87
CA ARG A 205 0.11 10.78 13.89
C ARG A 205 -0.09 11.38 12.50
N TRP A 206 0.84 11.11 11.58
CA TRP A 206 0.81 11.63 10.22
C TRP A 206 0.55 10.51 9.19
N PRO A 207 -0.40 10.69 8.24
CA PRO A 207 -0.71 9.71 7.21
C PRO A 207 0.36 9.63 6.12
N LEU A 208 0.98 10.77 5.82
CA LEU A 208 2.04 10.90 4.83
C LEU A 208 3.41 10.70 5.48
N ARG A 209 4.34 10.17 4.68
CA ARG A 209 5.74 10.12 5.07
C ARG A 209 6.38 11.50 4.91
N HIS A 210 7.23 11.90 5.87
CA HIS A 210 8.06 13.10 5.74
C HIS A 210 9.11 12.93 4.63
N GLY A 211 9.30 13.98 3.83
CA GLY A 211 10.19 13.99 2.66
C GLY A 211 9.56 13.32 1.44
N ARG A 212 10.37 12.67 0.59
CA ARG A 212 9.91 12.13 -0.69
C ARG A 212 8.81 11.05 -0.53
N PRO A 213 7.79 11.08 -1.40
CA PRO A 213 6.70 10.11 -1.35
C PRO A 213 7.18 8.70 -1.78
N PRO A 214 6.50 7.62 -1.36
CA PRO A 214 6.86 6.27 -1.76
C PRO A 214 6.71 6.10 -3.27
N GLY A 215 7.75 5.56 -3.93
CA GLY A 215 7.77 5.44 -5.39
C GLY A 215 8.19 6.71 -6.13
N ALA A 216 8.55 7.80 -5.42
CA ALA A 216 9.17 8.96 -6.06
C ALA A 216 10.48 8.57 -6.76
N HIS A 217 10.64 9.05 -7.98
CA HIS A 217 11.86 8.96 -8.75
C HIS A 217 12.46 10.37 -8.95
N ARG A 218 13.79 10.47 -9.07
CA ARG A 218 14.47 11.77 -9.20
C ARG A 218 14.41 12.32 -10.63
N LYS A 219 14.40 11.43 -11.63
CA LYS A 219 14.25 11.74 -13.07
C LYS A 219 12.99 11.01 -13.55
N GLY A 220 11.84 11.66 -13.45
CA GLY A 220 10.57 11.02 -13.76
C GLY A 220 10.34 11.05 -15.27
N ASP A 221 10.52 9.92 -15.94
CA ASP A 221 10.31 9.85 -17.40
C ASP A 221 8.81 9.63 -17.76
N HIS A 222 8.00 9.23 -16.76
CA HIS A 222 6.57 8.95 -16.92
C HIS A 222 5.68 9.96 -16.19
N GLU A 223 4.50 10.22 -16.76
CA GLU A 223 3.44 11.12 -16.23
C GLU A 223 3.14 10.87 -14.74
N VAL A 224 3.16 9.59 -14.32
CA VAL A 224 2.91 9.18 -12.92
C VAL A 224 3.81 9.90 -11.92
N HIS A 225 5.06 10.16 -12.27
CA HIS A 225 6.02 10.79 -11.37
C HIS A 225 5.73 12.29 -11.18
N LEU A 226 5.29 12.96 -12.25
CA LEU A 226 4.85 14.35 -12.20
C LEU A 226 3.56 14.47 -11.38
N LEU A 227 2.56 13.61 -11.68
CA LEU A 227 1.31 13.53 -10.93
C LEU A 227 1.54 13.30 -9.44
N LEU A 228 2.41 12.34 -9.10
CA LEU A 228 2.75 12.07 -7.70
C LEU A 228 3.36 13.29 -7.02
N THR A 229 4.21 14.04 -7.71
CA THR A 229 4.85 15.25 -7.16
C THR A 229 3.82 16.34 -6.89
N ASN A 230 2.94 16.60 -7.85
CA ASN A 230 1.87 17.61 -7.73
C ASN A 230 0.89 17.26 -6.61
N LEU A 231 0.36 16.03 -6.61
CA LEU A 231 -0.55 15.54 -5.57
C LEU A 231 0.10 15.49 -4.19
N HIS A 232 1.42 15.34 -4.12
CA HIS A 232 2.11 15.32 -2.84
C HIS A 232 2.14 16.69 -2.17
N GLY A 233 2.36 17.76 -2.93
CA GLY A 233 2.25 19.14 -2.42
C GLY A 233 0.83 19.43 -1.96
N LEU A 234 -0.15 19.20 -2.85
CA LEU A 234 -1.57 19.42 -2.54
C LEU A 234 -2.06 18.63 -1.32
N ALA A 235 -1.59 17.39 -1.13
CA ALA A 235 -1.97 16.60 0.02
C ALA A 235 -1.32 17.09 1.33
N PHE A 236 -0.15 17.72 1.27
CA PHE A 236 0.43 18.39 2.44
C PHE A 236 -0.39 19.64 2.78
N ASP A 237 -0.72 20.46 1.78
CA ASP A 237 -1.54 21.66 1.96
C ASP A 237 -2.93 21.30 2.52
N ALA A 238 -3.53 20.20 2.04
CA ALA A 238 -4.81 19.69 2.54
C ALA A 238 -4.76 19.19 4.01
N LEU A 239 -3.59 18.78 4.51
CA LEU A 239 -3.40 18.32 5.89
C LEU A 239 -2.95 19.43 6.84
N GLN A 240 -2.35 20.49 6.31
CA GLN A 240 -2.12 21.72 7.08
C GLN A 240 -3.48 22.25 7.53
N ARG A 241 -3.54 22.74 8.77
CA ARG A 241 -4.79 23.31 9.30
C ARG A 241 -5.18 24.47 8.36
N PRO A 242 -6.44 24.60 7.93
CA PRO A 242 -6.85 25.79 7.21
C PRO A 242 -6.52 26.98 8.11
N ASP A 243 -5.77 27.94 7.56
CA ASP A 243 -5.48 29.19 8.24
C ASP A 243 -6.84 29.86 8.53
N THR A 244 -7.27 29.77 9.77
CA THR A 244 -8.37 30.58 10.29
C THR A 244 -7.86 32.01 10.31
N SER A 245 -8.22 32.77 9.30
CA SER A 245 -8.23 34.24 9.33
C SER A 245 -9.56 34.71 9.91
#